data_AF-A0A518IEU5-F1
#
_entry.id   AF-A0A518IEU5-F1
#
_cell.length_a   1.000
_cell.length_b   1.000
_cell.length_c   1.000
_cell.angle_alpha   90.00
_cell.angle_beta   90.00
_cell.angle_gamma   90.00
#
_symmetry.space_group_name_H-M   'P 1'
#
loop_
_entity.id
_entity.type
_entity.pdbx_description
1 polymer ?
#
loop_
_entity_poly.entity_id
_entity_poly.type
_entity_poly.pdbx_seq_one_letter_code
_entity_poly.pdbx_strand_id
1 'polypeptide(L)'
;MSQQPPPLPPHDADEPIFLEETSFEEGGERIDDEKGRIFPCEGCGADLVFHIKTQSLKCSHCGFEKAIGFSEDESVDEQDFYGMLAHLQELREQQSDEEGQNQQEVQCESCGATLMFVDTVTSSECPYCASPIQLEKAHTSDKRVPVDAVLPFQIEQEVARQNLRSWVKSLWFAPNEFVEKGAEGTFHGVYLPYFTFDSMTSTHYRGQRGEHYYVTVGTGKNRRQVRRTRWYPASGAFQRFFDDVVILASRGLKRQLIRELEPFPMHLLVPFRHALLAGFTARTYDVELEDGFLLGKERIDAALYSDVCRRIGGDTQRVDSIQSQYDAITYKHLLLPLWLMTYKYKDKLYQVAVNAATGEVHGERPYSWVKILFASLAAAVVVIGGLALSNR
;
A
#
# COMPACT_ATOMS: atom_id res chain seq x y z
N MET A 1 20.41 -17.23 -9.01
CA MET A 1 19.43 -18.32 -8.88
C MET A 1 18.06 -17.68 -9.00
N SER A 2 17.31 -18.06 -10.02
CA SER A 2 15.99 -17.53 -10.37
C SER A 2 15.02 -17.80 -9.23
N GLN A 3 14.62 -16.76 -8.50
CA GLN A 3 13.52 -16.86 -7.53
C GLN A 3 12.23 -16.69 -8.32
N GLN A 4 11.60 -17.82 -8.69
CA GLN A 4 10.18 -17.81 -9.02
C GLN A 4 9.43 -17.33 -7.77
N PRO A 5 8.46 -16.41 -7.90
CA PRO A 5 7.56 -16.09 -6.80
C PRO A 5 6.80 -17.37 -6.38
N PRO A 6 6.50 -17.51 -5.08
CA PRO A 6 5.75 -18.67 -4.58
C PRO A 6 4.38 -18.74 -5.26
N PRO A 7 3.82 -19.94 -5.45
CA PRO A 7 2.47 -20.10 -6.00
C PRO A 7 1.45 -19.48 -5.04
N LEU A 8 0.46 -18.80 -5.62
CA LEU A 8 -0.67 -18.25 -4.89
C LEU A 8 -1.39 -19.36 -4.10
N PRO A 9 -1.86 -19.08 -2.88
CA PRO A 9 -2.65 -20.03 -2.12
C PRO A 9 -3.96 -20.37 -2.86
N PRO A 10 -4.53 -21.57 -2.65
CA PRO A 10 -5.77 -21.97 -3.29
C PRO A 10 -6.93 -21.07 -2.87
N HIS A 11 -7.79 -20.82 -3.85
CA HIS A 11 -8.91 -19.89 -3.85
C HIS A 11 -10.08 -20.45 -3.03
N ASP A 12 -9.99 -20.42 -1.71
CA ASP A 12 -11.13 -20.65 -0.80
C ASP A 12 -11.39 -19.35 -0.02
N ALA A 13 -11.70 -18.27 -0.75
CA ALA A 13 -12.42 -17.14 -0.19
C ALA A 13 -13.89 -17.39 -0.49
N ASP A 14 -14.65 -17.79 0.52
CA ASP A 14 -16.10 -17.78 0.47
C ASP A 14 -16.55 -16.42 -0.07
N GLU A 15 -17.38 -16.43 -1.13
CA GLU A 15 -17.99 -15.22 -1.69
C GLU A 15 -18.63 -14.41 -0.55
N PRO A 16 -18.42 -13.08 -0.51
CA PRO A 16 -19.09 -12.27 0.48
C PRO A 16 -20.60 -12.40 0.29
N ILE A 17 -21.26 -12.96 1.32
CA ILE A 17 -22.70 -13.09 1.39
C ILE A 17 -23.27 -11.68 1.63
N PHE A 18 -23.47 -10.92 0.56
CA PHE A 18 -24.25 -9.69 0.60
C PHE A 18 -25.73 -10.08 0.48
N LEU A 19 -26.46 -10.02 1.58
CA LEU A 19 -27.92 -10.23 1.58
C LEU A 19 -28.62 -8.97 1.06
N GLU A 20 -29.53 -9.18 0.11
CA GLU A 20 -30.40 -8.17 -0.51
C GLU A 20 -31.27 -7.38 0.48
N GLU A 21 -31.54 -6.14 0.04
CA GLU A 21 -32.64 -5.24 0.43
C GLU A 21 -32.87 -4.98 1.93
N THR A 22 -32.21 -3.95 2.44
CA THR A 22 -32.85 -3.03 3.41
C THR A 22 -32.45 -1.59 3.11
N SER A 23 -33.42 -0.69 3.24
CA SER A 23 -33.42 0.73 2.93
C SER A 23 -32.07 1.44 3.16
N PHE A 24 -31.54 1.97 2.06
CA PHE A 24 -30.38 2.86 2.00
C PHE A 24 -30.69 4.20 2.69
N GLU A 25 -30.19 4.39 3.90
CA GLU A 25 -29.86 5.72 4.42
C GLU A 25 -28.36 5.74 4.70
N GLU A 26 -27.67 6.75 4.15
CA GLU A 26 -26.24 7.03 4.33
C GLU A 26 -25.83 6.73 5.77
N GLY A 27 -25.11 5.62 5.99
CA GLY A 27 -25.16 4.87 7.24
C GLY A 27 -24.52 5.50 8.48
N GLY A 28 -24.95 6.70 8.90
CA GLY A 28 -24.53 7.44 10.09
C GLY A 28 -25.26 8.78 10.20
N GLU A 29 -25.33 9.37 11.39
CA GLU A 29 -25.99 10.66 11.64
C GLU A 29 -25.00 11.82 11.48
N ARG A 30 -25.41 12.87 10.75
CA ARG A 30 -24.61 14.11 10.59
C ARG A 30 -24.78 14.99 11.83
N ILE A 31 -23.67 15.58 12.29
CA ILE A 31 -23.61 16.40 13.51
C ILE A 31 -22.83 17.70 13.27
N ASP A 32 -22.91 18.65 14.21
CA ASP A 32 -22.18 19.93 14.18
C ASP A 32 -22.30 20.67 12.83
N ASP A 33 -23.53 21.02 12.45
CA ASP A 33 -23.85 21.70 11.18
C ASP A 33 -23.28 20.98 9.93
N GLU A 34 -23.40 19.66 9.89
CA GLU A 34 -22.88 18.78 8.83
C GLU A 34 -21.34 18.79 8.68
N LYS A 35 -20.60 19.16 9.74
CA LYS A 35 -19.15 19.01 9.76
C LYS A 35 -18.72 17.61 10.16
N GLY A 36 -19.48 16.98 11.05
CA GLY A 36 -19.17 15.66 11.61
C GLY A 36 -20.17 14.58 11.22
N ARG A 37 -19.75 13.33 11.34
CA ARG A 37 -20.62 12.14 11.27
C ARG A 37 -20.31 11.15 12.38
N ILE A 38 -21.37 10.60 12.98
CA ILE A 38 -21.35 9.55 14.02
C ILE A 38 -22.27 8.38 13.61
N PHE A 39 -22.23 7.29 14.38
CA PHE A 39 -22.92 6.04 14.04
C PHE A 39 -23.73 5.52 15.25
N PRO A 40 -24.80 6.21 15.69
CA PRO A 40 -25.54 5.82 16.88
C PRO A 40 -26.29 4.50 16.68
N CYS A 41 -26.27 3.64 17.70
CA CYS A 41 -26.97 2.36 17.72
C CYS A 41 -28.46 2.58 17.94
N GLU A 42 -29.28 2.09 17.01
CA GLU A 42 -30.75 2.15 17.08
C GLU A 42 -31.32 1.44 18.32
N GLY A 43 -30.65 0.39 18.82
CA GLY A 43 -31.10 -0.36 20.00
C GLY A 43 -30.80 0.28 21.37
N CYS A 44 -29.74 1.08 21.52
CA CYS A 44 -29.33 1.58 22.84
C CYS A 44 -28.68 2.97 22.86
N GLY A 45 -28.47 3.61 21.70
CA GLY A 45 -27.85 4.92 21.57
C GLY A 45 -26.33 4.95 21.67
N ALA A 46 -25.66 3.85 22.03
CA ALA A 46 -24.18 3.77 22.00
C ALA A 46 -23.65 3.75 20.56
N ASP A 47 -22.37 4.05 20.36
CA ASP A 47 -21.81 4.08 19.00
C ASP A 47 -21.59 2.69 18.39
N LEU A 48 -21.89 2.56 17.11
CA LEU A 48 -21.59 1.41 16.26
C LEU A 48 -20.17 1.54 15.70
N VAL A 49 -19.49 0.40 15.57
CA VAL A 49 -18.17 0.30 14.94
C VAL A 49 -18.19 -0.74 13.83
N PHE A 50 -17.33 -0.57 12.83
CA PHE A 50 -17.16 -1.56 11.77
C PHE A 50 -16.54 -2.84 12.36
N HIS A 51 -17.24 -3.95 12.20
CA HIS A 51 -16.82 -5.25 12.70
C HIS A 51 -16.26 -6.09 11.56
N ILE A 52 -14.93 -6.26 11.56
CA ILE A 52 -14.14 -6.92 10.51
C ILE A 52 -14.70 -8.29 10.14
N LYS A 53 -15.00 -9.15 11.11
CA LYS A 53 -15.40 -10.53 10.79
C LYS A 53 -16.78 -10.65 10.11
N THR A 54 -17.70 -9.76 10.46
CA THR A 54 -19.08 -9.79 9.93
C THR A 54 -19.30 -8.80 8.81
N GLN A 55 -18.30 -7.95 8.52
CA GLN A 55 -18.38 -6.87 7.52
C GLN A 55 -19.62 -5.99 7.71
N SER A 56 -19.98 -5.73 8.97
CA SER A 56 -21.19 -5.01 9.39
C SER A 56 -20.88 -4.02 10.49
N LEU A 57 -21.80 -3.10 10.77
CA LEU A 57 -21.73 -2.23 11.94
C LEU A 57 -22.24 -2.99 13.17
N LYS A 58 -21.47 -2.99 14.27
CA LYS A 58 -21.82 -3.68 15.51
C LYS A 58 -21.71 -2.77 16.72
N CYS A 59 -22.68 -2.86 17.60
CA CYS A 59 -22.67 -2.18 18.89
C CYS A 59 -21.88 -3.00 19.92
N SER A 60 -20.80 -2.44 20.44
CA SER A 60 -20.00 -3.06 21.50
C SER A 60 -20.73 -3.14 22.86
N HIS A 61 -21.84 -2.42 23.02
CA HIS A 61 -22.60 -2.37 24.28
C HIS A 61 -23.75 -3.38 24.34
N CYS A 62 -24.70 -3.32 23.39
CA CYS A 62 -25.89 -4.18 23.39
C CYS A 62 -25.83 -5.34 22.39
N GLY A 63 -24.82 -5.36 21.50
CA GLY A 63 -24.66 -6.40 20.49
C GLY A 63 -25.56 -6.24 19.26
N PHE A 64 -26.27 -5.12 19.10
CA PHE A 64 -27.00 -4.80 17.88
C PHE A 64 -26.07 -4.81 16.66
N GLU A 65 -26.53 -5.38 15.55
CA GLU A 65 -25.80 -5.46 14.29
C GLU A 65 -26.63 -4.85 13.16
N LYS A 66 -25.96 -4.04 12.32
CA LYS A 66 -26.55 -3.38 11.16
C LYS A 66 -25.71 -3.68 9.92
N ALA A 67 -26.33 -4.24 8.90
CA ALA A 67 -25.66 -4.52 7.64
C ALA A 67 -25.24 -3.22 6.94
N ILE A 68 -24.16 -3.28 6.17
CA ILE A 68 -23.73 -2.20 5.27
C ILE A 68 -24.22 -2.58 3.88
N GLY A 69 -25.19 -1.82 3.36
CA GLY A 69 -25.79 -2.09 2.06
C GLY A 69 -24.93 -1.58 0.90
N PHE A 70 -24.83 -2.40 -0.14
CA PHE A 70 -24.36 -2.06 -1.48
C PHE A 70 -25.47 -2.43 -2.46
N SER A 71 -25.74 -1.59 -3.46
CA SER A 71 -26.70 -1.95 -4.50
C SER A 71 -26.00 -2.77 -5.59
N GLU A 72 -26.72 -3.67 -6.26
CA GLU A 72 -26.15 -4.52 -7.32
C GLU A 72 -25.61 -3.70 -8.50
N ASP A 73 -26.16 -2.49 -8.70
CA ASP A 73 -25.78 -1.57 -9.77
C ASP A 73 -24.56 -0.71 -9.44
N GLU A 74 -24.06 -0.75 -8.20
CA GLU A 74 -22.86 0.00 -7.80
C GLU A 74 -21.59 -0.75 -8.17
N SER A 75 -20.79 -0.17 -9.06
CA SER A 75 -19.45 -0.64 -9.41
C SER A 75 -18.36 0.34 -8.97
N VAL A 76 -17.16 -0.19 -8.81
CA VAL A 76 -15.94 0.61 -8.63
C VAL A 76 -15.40 0.92 -10.03
N ASP A 77 -15.62 2.15 -10.48
CA ASP A 77 -15.31 2.56 -11.84
C ASP A 77 -14.00 3.36 -11.94
N GLU A 78 -13.31 3.17 -13.07
CA GLU A 78 -12.17 3.99 -13.49
C GLU A 78 -12.59 5.43 -13.79
N GLN A 79 -11.84 6.40 -13.27
CA GLN A 79 -12.10 7.83 -13.45
C GLN A 79 -11.17 8.46 -14.50
N ASP A 80 -11.66 9.44 -15.26
CA ASP A 80 -10.86 10.18 -16.24
C ASP A 80 -9.85 11.11 -15.55
N PHE A 81 -8.56 10.81 -15.71
CA PHE A 81 -7.47 11.56 -15.11
C PHE A 81 -7.43 13.02 -15.58
N TYR A 82 -7.50 13.28 -16.89
CA TYR A 82 -7.40 14.64 -17.41
C TYR A 82 -8.68 15.44 -17.11
N GLY A 83 -9.83 14.78 -17.17
CA GLY A 83 -11.12 15.37 -16.76
C GLY A 83 -11.08 15.87 -15.31
N MET A 84 -10.59 15.04 -14.37
CA MET A 84 -10.47 15.45 -12.97
C MET A 84 -9.47 16.58 -12.77
N LEU A 85 -8.30 16.56 -13.44
CA LEU A 85 -7.33 17.66 -13.33
C LEU A 85 -7.90 19.00 -13.80
N ALA A 86 -8.65 19.00 -14.91
CA ALA A 86 -9.33 20.19 -15.41
C ALA A 86 -10.37 20.71 -14.40
N HIS A 87 -11.20 19.82 -13.84
CA HIS A 87 -12.18 20.16 -12.80
C HIS A 87 -11.53 20.77 -11.56
N LEU A 88 -10.45 20.18 -11.05
CA LEU A 88 -9.70 20.73 -9.92
C LEU A 88 -9.08 22.10 -10.21
N GLN A 89 -8.63 22.34 -11.45
CA GLN A 89 -8.12 23.64 -11.86
C GLN A 89 -9.22 24.70 -11.87
N GLU A 90 -10.39 24.39 -12.45
CA GLU A 90 -11.55 25.31 -12.48
C GLU A 90 -11.97 25.72 -11.06
N LEU A 91 -11.99 24.77 -10.11
CA LEU A 91 -12.30 25.04 -8.72
C LEU A 91 -11.29 26.00 -8.05
N ARG A 92 -9.99 25.83 -8.32
CA ARG A 92 -8.93 26.70 -7.80
C ARG A 92 -9.05 28.13 -8.36
N GLU A 93 -9.48 28.27 -9.61
CA GLU A 93 -9.68 29.59 -10.24
C GLU A 93 -10.93 30.31 -9.69
N GLN A 94 -11.98 29.56 -9.32
CA GLN A 94 -13.20 30.10 -8.73
C GLN A 94 -13.06 30.47 -7.25
N GLN A 95 -12.21 29.77 -6.51
CA GLN A 95 -11.93 30.04 -5.11
C GLN A 95 -10.76 31.03 -4.97
N SER A 96 -11.07 32.33 -5.11
CA SER A 96 -10.18 33.38 -4.59
C SER A 96 -10.40 33.53 -3.08
N ASP A 97 -9.37 33.20 -2.30
CA ASP A 97 -9.20 33.61 -0.89
C ASP A 97 -9.93 32.85 0.24
N GLU A 98 -10.44 31.63 0.04
CA GLU A 98 -10.66 30.72 1.19
C GLU A 98 -9.37 29.94 1.46
N GLU A 99 -8.49 30.51 2.29
CA GLU A 99 -7.37 29.77 2.88
C GLU A 99 -7.92 28.48 3.52
N GLY A 100 -7.60 27.35 2.88
CA GLY A 100 -8.01 26.03 3.33
C GLY A 100 -7.63 25.86 4.79
N GLN A 101 -8.64 25.81 5.65
CA GLN A 101 -8.41 25.61 7.07
C GLN A 101 -7.80 24.22 7.24
N ASN A 102 -6.48 24.17 7.48
CA ASN A 102 -5.72 22.94 7.75
C ASN A 102 -6.13 22.27 9.09
N GLN A 103 -7.20 22.78 9.70
CA GLN A 103 -7.75 22.38 10.97
C GLN A 103 -9.27 22.47 10.85
N GLN A 104 -9.96 21.37 11.11
CA GLN A 104 -11.41 21.36 11.25
C GLN A 104 -11.76 20.95 12.68
N GLU A 105 -12.65 21.71 13.31
CA GLU A 105 -13.16 21.39 14.63
C GLU A 105 -14.53 20.71 14.48
N VAL A 106 -14.72 19.62 15.22
CA VAL A 106 -16.00 18.89 15.31
C VAL A 106 -16.34 18.66 16.77
N GLN A 107 -17.54 19.05 17.18
CA GLN A 107 -18.06 18.73 18.50
C GLN A 107 -18.57 17.27 18.57
N CYS A 108 -18.14 16.51 19.58
CA CYS A 108 -18.64 15.16 19.84
C CYS A 108 -19.98 15.21 20.57
N GLU A 109 -21.04 14.70 19.95
CA GLU A 109 -22.37 14.60 20.58
C GLU A 109 -22.41 13.62 21.77
N SER A 110 -21.55 12.59 21.78
CA SER A 110 -21.56 11.57 22.86
C SER A 110 -21.01 12.08 24.19
N CYS A 111 -20.07 13.04 24.20
CA CYS A 111 -19.45 13.55 25.44
C CYS A 111 -19.33 15.08 25.54
N GLY A 112 -19.66 15.82 24.47
CA GLY A 112 -19.61 17.28 24.41
C GLY A 112 -18.23 17.87 24.14
N ALA A 113 -17.16 17.06 24.01
CA ALA A 113 -15.81 17.55 23.73
C ALA A 113 -15.66 18.02 22.27
N THR A 114 -14.88 19.08 22.04
CA THR A 114 -14.49 19.52 20.68
C THR A 114 -13.20 18.83 20.27
N LEU A 115 -13.22 18.14 19.13
CA LEU A 115 -12.06 17.49 18.53
C LEU A 115 -11.53 18.37 17.40
N MET A 116 -10.20 18.36 17.25
CA MET A 116 -9.53 19.02 16.14
C MET A 116 -8.97 17.97 15.20
N PHE A 117 -9.45 17.97 13.96
CA PHE A 117 -8.88 17.23 12.85
C PHE A 117 -7.84 18.12 12.17
N VAL A 118 -6.59 17.68 12.20
CA VAL A 118 -5.46 18.44 11.64
C VAL A 118 -4.94 17.76 10.38
N ASP A 119 -4.51 18.59 9.43
CA ASP A 119 -3.92 18.17 8.17
C ASP A 119 -4.83 17.18 7.42
N THR A 120 -4.39 15.93 7.29
CA THR A 120 -5.07 14.91 6.49
C THR A 120 -5.97 13.97 7.29
N VAL A 121 -6.04 14.07 8.62
CA VAL A 121 -6.84 13.11 9.42
C VAL A 121 -8.31 13.41 9.20
N THR A 122 -9.10 12.39 8.84
CA THR A 122 -10.52 12.55 8.47
C THR A 122 -11.48 11.66 9.26
N SER A 123 -10.98 10.58 9.87
CA SER A 123 -11.72 9.73 10.79
C SER A 123 -10.83 9.39 11.97
N SER A 124 -11.38 9.42 13.18
CA SER A 124 -10.71 9.01 14.41
C SER A 124 -11.75 8.66 15.47
N GLU A 125 -11.30 8.01 16.54
CA GLU A 125 -12.07 7.93 17.78
C GLU A 125 -11.88 9.20 18.62
N CYS A 126 -12.92 9.57 19.36
CA CYS A 126 -12.86 10.64 20.34
C CYS A 126 -11.92 10.26 21.49
N PRO A 127 -10.89 11.06 21.79
CA PRO A 127 -9.92 10.73 22.84
C PRO A 127 -10.54 10.74 24.26
N TYR A 128 -11.75 11.26 24.42
CA TYR A 128 -12.45 11.34 25.71
C TYR A 128 -13.40 10.17 25.96
N CYS A 129 -14.11 9.70 24.94
CA CYS A 129 -15.16 8.67 25.10
C CYS A 129 -15.11 7.53 24.08
N ALA A 130 -14.11 7.52 23.19
CA ALA A 130 -13.93 6.54 22.11
C ALA A 130 -15.05 6.50 21.04
N SER A 131 -15.96 7.48 21.04
CA SER A 131 -16.96 7.63 19.98
C SER A 131 -16.28 7.81 18.60
N PRO A 132 -16.64 7.03 17.57
CA PRO A 132 -16.13 7.23 16.21
C PRO A 132 -16.68 8.53 15.61
N ILE A 133 -15.77 9.40 15.15
CA ILE A 133 -16.13 10.70 14.55
C ILE A 133 -15.40 10.85 13.23
N GLN A 134 -16.13 11.29 12.20
CA GLN A 134 -15.60 11.52 10.86
C GLN A 134 -15.92 12.93 10.39
N LEU A 135 -15.02 13.51 9.59
CA LEU A 135 -15.30 14.73 8.82
C LEU A 135 -16.23 14.38 7.66
N GLU A 136 -17.43 14.97 7.65
CA GLU A 136 -18.52 14.59 6.75
C GLU A 136 -18.12 14.64 5.27
N LYS A 137 -17.57 15.78 4.85
CA LYS A 137 -17.20 16.05 3.45
C LYS A 137 -15.79 15.57 3.12
N ALA A 138 -15.10 14.96 4.10
CA ALA A 138 -13.79 14.30 4.10
C ALA A 138 -13.34 13.65 2.78
N HIS A 139 -14.25 12.82 2.27
CA HIS A 139 -13.98 11.86 1.21
C HIS A 139 -14.96 11.97 0.03
N THR A 140 -15.96 12.84 0.12
CA THR A 140 -17.07 12.96 -0.84
C THR A 140 -17.19 14.32 -1.51
N SER A 141 -16.45 15.34 -1.03
CA SER A 141 -16.51 16.67 -1.63
C SER A 141 -15.92 16.68 -3.03
N ASP A 142 -16.66 17.27 -3.96
CA ASP A 142 -16.26 17.60 -5.34
C ASP A 142 -15.15 18.65 -5.42
N LYS A 143 -14.86 19.38 -4.33
CA LYS A 143 -13.77 20.37 -4.23
C LYS A 143 -12.37 19.73 -4.25
N ARG A 144 -12.30 18.40 -4.21
CA ARG A 144 -11.09 17.58 -4.20
C ARG A 144 -11.39 16.26 -4.91
N VAL A 145 -10.37 15.44 -5.15
CA VAL A 145 -10.59 14.06 -5.62
C VAL A 145 -11.38 13.26 -4.56
N PRO A 146 -12.63 12.83 -4.84
CA PRO A 146 -13.41 12.01 -3.91
C PRO A 146 -12.81 10.60 -3.79
N VAL A 147 -13.16 9.85 -2.75
CA VAL A 147 -12.79 8.43 -2.63
C VAL A 147 -13.80 7.61 -3.42
N ASP A 148 -13.31 6.82 -4.37
CA ASP A 148 -14.14 5.96 -5.20
C ASP A 148 -14.45 4.65 -4.47
N ALA A 149 -13.45 4.05 -3.84
CA ALA A 149 -13.58 2.75 -3.19
C ALA A 149 -12.73 2.56 -1.93
N VAL A 150 -13.15 1.60 -1.11
CA VAL A 150 -12.45 1.14 0.09
C VAL A 150 -12.18 -0.35 -0.08
N LEU A 151 -11.00 -0.78 0.36
CA LEU A 151 -10.76 -2.20 0.64
C LEU A 151 -11.09 -2.44 2.11
N PRO A 152 -12.17 -3.15 2.47
CA PRO A 152 -12.52 -3.32 3.86
C PRO A 152 -11.44 -4.10 4.62
N PHE A 153 -11.23 -3.79 5.90
CA PHE A 153 -10.39 -4.63 6.77
C PHE A 153 -10.86 -6.09 6.71
N GLN A 154 -9.92 -7.03 6.54
CA GLN A 154 -10.19 -8.48 6.57
C GLN A 154 -9.49 -9.17 7.76
N ILE A 155 -8.39 -8.58 8.23
CA ILE A 155 -7.54 -9.15 9.28
C ILE A 155 -7.79 -8.42 10.59
N GLU A 156 -8.27 -9.14 11.60
CA GLU A 156 -8.45 -8.63 12.96
C GLU A 156 -7.11 -8.34 13.65
N GLN A 157 -7.11 -7.43 14.64
CA GLN A 157 -5.90 -6.98 15.33
C GLN A 157 -5.13 -8.15 16.00
N GLU A 158 -5.86 -9.12 16.53
CA GLU A 158 -5.35 -10.35 17.16
C GLU A 158 -4.58 -11.20 16.15
N VAL A 159 -5.12 -11.33 14.94
CA VAL A 159 -4.48 -12.07 13.83
C VAL A 159 -3.24 -11.32 13.35
N ALA A 160 -3.32 -10.00 13.18
CA ALA A 160 -2.15 -9.17 12.85
C ALA A 160 -1.01 -9.33 13.89
N ARG A 161 -1.35 -9.42 15.18
CA ARG A 161 -0.39 -9.66 16.27
C ARG A 161 0.23 -11.06 16.20
N GLN A 162 -0.51 -12.07 15.76
CA GLN A 162 0.02 -13.41 15.52
C GLN A 162 0.97 -13.42 14.32
N ASN A 163 0.58 -12.79 13.20
CA ASN A 163 1.41 -12.67 12.00
C ASN A 163 2.73 -11.95 12.32
N LEU A 164 2.68 -10.87 13.09
CA LEU A 164 3.87 -10.17 13.56
C LEU A 164 4.80 -11.09 14.36
N ARG A 165 4.27 -11.88 15.30
CA ARG A 165 5.09 -12.82 16.09
C ARG A 165 5.77 -13.86 15.19
N SER A 166 5.05 -14.37 14.19
CA SER A 166 5.60 -15.30 13.20
C SER A 166 6.69 -14.66 12.35
N TRP A 167 6.47 -13.43 11.90
CA TRP A 167 7.46 -12.64 11.16
C TRP A 167 8.71 -12.39 12.00
N VAL A 168 8.60 -11.96 13.27
CA VAL A 168 9.76 -11.74 14.15
C VAL A 168 10.61 -13.02 14.30
N LYS A 169 9.96 -14.19 14.41
CA LYS A 169 10.64 -15.48 14.52
C LYS A 169 11.39 -15.88 13.24
N SER A 170 11.00 -15.38 12.08
CA SER A 170 11.68 -15.68 10.81
C SER A 170 12.97 -14.85 10.59
N LEU A 171 13.21 -13.82 11.41
CA LEU A 171 14.32 -12.87 11.21
C LEU A 171 15.67 -13.46 11.66
N TRP A 172 16.37 -14.12 10.74
CA TRP A 172 17.64 -14.80 11.04
C TRP A 172 18.71 -13.90 11.70
N PHE A 173 18.83 -12.65 11.23
CA PHE A 173 19.83 -11.69 11.72
C PHE A 173 19.35 -10.81 12.87
N ALA A 174 18.15 -11.03 13.43
CA ALA A 174 17.70 -10.29 14.59
C ALA A 174 18.37 -10.78 15.89
N PRO A 175 18.59 -9.91 16.91
CA PRO A 175 19.07 -10.33 18.22
C PRO A 175 18.17 -11.39 18.86
N ASN A 176 18.74 -12.41 19.53
CA ASN A 176 17.94 -13.48 20.16
C ASN A 176 16.95 -12.93 21.19
N GLU A 177 17.40 -11.97 22.02
CA GLU A 177 16.53 -11.29 22.99
C GLU A 177 15.31 -10.64 22.32
N PHE A 178 15.48 -10.04 21.13
CA PHE A 178 14.37 -9.46 20.39
C PHE A 178 13.44 -10.53 19.81
N VAL A 179 14.00 -11.65 19.32
CA VAL A 179 13.18 -12.75 18.78
C VAL A 179 12.35 -13.43 19.88
N GLU A 180 12.89 -13.52 21.09
CA GLU A 180 12.21 -14.11 22.26
C GLU A 180 11.12 -13.20 22.81
N LYS A 181 11.41 -11.90 23.00
CA LYS A 181 10.45 -10.92 23.54
C LYS A 181 9.41 -10.49 22.51
N GLY A 182 9.78 -10.43 21.24
CA GLY A 182 8.97 -9.88 20.16
C GLY A 182 9.02 -8.36 20.09
N ALA A 183 8.30 -7.81 19.12
CA ALA A 183 8.00 -6.38 19.06
C ALA A 183 6.74 -6.11 19.88
N GLU A 184 6.87 -5.30 20.94
CA GLU A 184 5.77 -4.89 21.81
C GLU A 184 5.30 -3.49 21.44
N GLY A 185 3.99 -3.36 21.20
CA GLY A 185 3.34 -2.10 20.87
C GLY A 185 1.84 -2.30 20.62
N THR A 186 1.15 -1.18 20.44
CA THR A 186 -0.27 -1.17 20.08
C THR A 186 -0.40 -1.02 18.58
N PHE A 187 -1.20 -1.89 17.97
CA PHE A 187 -1.57 -1.75 16.57
C PHE A 187 -2.67 -0.70 16.44
N HIS A 188 -2.47 0.25 15.54
CA HIS A 188 -3.48 1.21 15.14
C HIS A 188 -3.99 0.83 13.75
N GLY A 189 -5.30 0.61 13.64
CA GLY A 189 -5.96 0.36 12.37
C GLY A 189 -6.17 1.67 11.65
N VAL A 190 -5.63 1.79 10.45
CA VAL A 190 -5.70 2.99 9.64
C VAL A 190 -6.07 2.68 8.20
N TYR A 191 -6.97 3.49 7.65
CA TYR A 191 -7.15 3.63 6.21
C TYR A 191 -6.22 4.71 5.68
N LEU A 192 -5.34 4.33 4.77
CA LEU A 192 -4.45 5.27 4.08
C LEU A 192 -4.96 5.51 2.65
N PRO A 193 -4.79 6.74 2.13
CA PRO A 193 -5.19 7.09 0.78
C PRO A 193 -4.18 6.56 -0.24
N TYR A 194 -4.69 5.99 -1.32
CA TYR A 194 -3.94 5.51 -2.46
C TYR A 194 -4.58 6.00 -3.75
N PHE A 195 -3.76 6.25 -4.77
CA PHE A 195 -4.23 6.26 -6.13
C PHE A 195 -3.82 4.96 -6.82
N THR A 196 -4.70 4.43 -7.67
CA THR A 196 -4.29 3.51 -8.72
C THR A 196 -4.36 4.23 -10.05
N PHE A 197 -3.47 3.85 -10.96
CA PHE A 197 -3.43 4.40 -12.31
C PHE A 197 -3.36 3.29 -13.32
N ASP A 198 -4.21 3.39 -14.33
CA ASP A 198 -4.11 2.61 -15.53
C ASP A 198 -3.46 3.45 -16.62
N SER A 199 -2.70 2.80 -17.49
CA SER A 199 -2.17 3.47 -18.67
C SER A 199 -1.78 2.49 -19.75
N MET A 200 -2.19 2.79 -20.98
CA MET A 200 -1.62 2.16 -22.16
C MET A 200 -0.30 2.86 -22.51
N THR A 201 0.77 2.09 -22.62
CA THR A 201 2.08 2.63 -23.02
C THR A 201 2.46 2.21 -24.42
N SER A 202 3.01 3.15 -25.19
CA SER A 202 3.65 2.89 -26.49
C SER A 202 5.14 3.21 -26.38
N THR A 203 5.98 2.17 -26.39
CA THR A 203 7.41 2.28 -26.06
C THR A 203 8.31 1.91 -27.23
N HIS A 204 9.29 2.77 -27.52
CA HIS A 204 10.39 2.53 -28.45
C HIS A 204 11.71 2.43 -27.68
N TYR A 205 12.57 1.49 -28.05
CA TYR A 205 13.86 1.31 -27.39
C TYR A 205 15.01 1.07 -28.36
N ARG A 206 16.22 1.45 -27.93
CA ARG A 206 17.50 1.15 -28.57
C ARG A 206 18.51 0.74 -27.53
N GLY A 207 19.39 -0.18 -27.88
CA GLY A 207 20.42 -0.70 -27.01
C GLY A 207 21.31 -1.73 -27.71
N GLN A 208 21.99 -2.53 -26.90
CA GLN A 208 22.92 -3.55 -27.35
C GLN A 208 22.73 -4.84 -26.57
N ARG A 209 22.67 -5.95 -27.31
CA ARG A 209 22.72 -7.31 -26.79
C ARG A 209 24.17 -7.74 -26.61
N GLY A 210 24.55 -8.08 -25.38
CA GLY A 210 25.87 -8.62 -25.06
C GLY A 210 25.83 -10.13 -24.95
N GLU A 211 26.62 -10.81 -25.76
CA GLU A 211 26.82 -12.27 -25.70
C GLU A 211 28.23 -12.57 -25.19
N HIS A 212 28.31 -13.37 -24.13
CA HIS A 212 29.57 -13.80 -23.54
C HIS A 212 30.19 -14.90 -24.37
N TYR A 213 31.49 -14.76 -24.65
CA TYR A 213 32.30 -15.79 -25.27
C TYR A 213 33.66 -15.86 -24.57
N TYR A 214 34.26 -17.04 -24.59
CA TYR A 214 35.56 -17.28 -23.97
C TYR A 214 36.64 -17.36 -25.02
N VAL A 215 37.73 -16.61 -24.81
CA VAL A 215 38.94 -16.71 -25.62
C VAL A 215 40.09 -17.19 -24.76
N THR A 216 40.89 -18.10 -25.30
CA THR A 216 42.16 -18.46 -24.67
C THR A 216 43.19 -17.38 -24.95
N VAL A 217 43.79 -16.84 -23.90
CA VAL A 217 44.91 -15.90 -23.98
C VAL A 217 46.14 -16.48 -23.30
N GLY A 218 47.33 -16.08 -23.76
CA GLY A 218 48.62 -16.56 -23.27
C GLY A 218 49.20 -17.73 -24.08
N THR A 219 50.45 -18.08 -23.80
CA THR A 219 51.21 -19.15 -24.48
C THR A 219 51.81 -20.12 -23.46
N GLY A 220 52.01 -21.38 -23.86
CA GLY A 220 52.58 -22.43 -23.01
C GLY A 220 51.75 -22.69 -21.74
N LYS A 221 52.43 -22.73 -20.58
CA LYS A 221 51.81 -22.96 -19.25
C LYS A 221 50.95 -21.80 -18.74
N ASN A 222 50.99 -20.62 -19.39
CA ASN A 222 50.25 -19.42 -18.98
C ASN A 222 48.92 -19.24 -19.74
N ARG A 223 48.37 -20.31 -20.34
CA ARG A 223 47.07 -20.25 -21.04
C ARG A 223 45.94 -20.11 -20.03
N ARG A 224 45.09 -19.09 -20.21
CA ARG A 224 43.85 -18.92 -19.43
C ARG A 224 42.68 -18.54 -20.32
N GLN A 225 41.48 -18.97 -19.93
CA GLN A 225 40.24 -18.53 -20.56
C GLN A 225 39.84 -17.17 -20.00
N VAL A 226 39.57 -16.21 -20.87
CA VAL A 226 39.06 -14.88 -20.49
C VAL A 226 37.70 -14.67 -21.14
N ARG A 227 36.71 -14.32 -20.31
CA ARG A 227 35.38 -13.92 -20.77
C ARG A 227 35.46 -12.57 -21.48
N ARG A 228 34.98 -12.51 -22.72
CA ARG A 228 34.72 -11.29 -23.48
C ARG A 228 33.24 -11.19 -23.80
N THR A 229 32.77 -9.98 -24.07
CA THR A 229 31.39 -9.74 -24.51
C THR A 229 31.42 -9.19 -25.92
N ARG A 230 30.64 -9.80 -26.81
CA ARG A 230 30.39 -9.27 -28.15
C ARG A 230 29.05 -8.53 -28.11
N TRP A 231 29.06 -7.30 -28.59
CA TRP A 231 27.88 -6.43 -28.59
C TRP A 231 27.26 -6.39 -29.97
N TYR A 232 25.95 -6.58 -30.03
CA TYR A 232 25.14 -6.46 -31.24
C TYR A 232 24.06 -5.41 -31.02
N PRO A 233 23.79 -4.51 -31.97
CA PRO A 233 22.72 -3.54 -31.82
C PRO A 233 21.36 -4.24 -31.71
N ALA A 234 20.50 -3.72 -30.85
CA ALA A 234 19.14 -4.20 -30.66
C ALA A 234 18.20 -3.00 -30.51
N SER A 235 17.07 -3.05 -31.19
CA SER A 235 16.04 -2.00 -31.11
C SER A 235 14.69 -2.61 -31.39
N GLY A 236 13.64 -1.98 -30.88
CA GLY A 236 12.28 -2.39 -31.17
C GLY A 236 11.26 -1.42 -30.60
N ALA A 237 9.99 -1.77 -30.79
CA ALA A 237 8.86 -1.09 -30.20
C ALA A 237 7.90 -2.12 -29.64
N PHE A 238 7.16 -1.76 -28.59
CA PHE A 238 6.09 -2.57 -28.04
C PHE A 238 5.08 -1.70 -27.30
N GLN A 239 3.88 -2.23 -27.14
CA GLN A 239 2.85 -1.68 -26.26
C GLN A 239 2.69 -2.56 -25.04
N ARG A 240 2.29 -1.93 -23.93
CA ARG A 240 1.94 -2.61 -22.68
C ARG A 240 0.88 -1.80 -21.95
N PHE A 241 -0.20 -2.47 -21.59
CA PHE A 241 -1.17 -1.94 -20.64
C PHE A 241 -0.67 -2.17 -19.22
N PHE A 242 -0.79 -1.14 -18.39
CA PHE A 242 -0.61 -1.19 -16.95
C PHE A 242 -1.98 -1.00 -16.33
N ASP A 243 -2.32 -1.93 -15.44
CA ASP A 243 -3.59 -2.03 -14.73
C ASP A 243 -3.27 -1.94 -13.24
N ASP A 244 -3.94 -1.03 -12.54
CA ASP A 244 -3.83 -0.75 -11.12
C ASP A 244 -2.38 -0.52 -10.62
N VAL A 245 -1.69 0.47 -11.18
CA VAL A 245 -0.40 0.92 -10.61
C VAL A 245 -0.64 1.65 -9.29
N VAL A 246 -0.50 0.92 -8.18
CA VAL A 246 -0.78 1.40 -6.82
C VAL A 246 0.25 2.40 -6.31
N ILE A 247 -0.20 3.56 -5.84
CA ILE A 247 0.63 4.62 -5.27
C ILE A 247 0.04 5.12 -3.97
N LEU A 248 0.84 5.08 -2.89
CA LEU A 248 0.47 5.69 -1.61
C LEU A 248 0.38 7.21 -1.78
N ALA A 249 -0.80 7.78 -1.59
CA ALA A 249 -1.08 9.21 -1.70
C ALA A 249 -0.89 9.95 -0.36
N SER A 250 0.04 9.46 0.47
CA SER A 250 0.34 10.01 1.80
C SER A 250 1.84 10.25 2.00
N ARG A 251 2.18 11.35 2.70
CA ARG A 251 3.51 11.74 3.15
C ARG A 251 3.67 11.37 4.63
N GLY A 252 4.92 11.35 5.09
CA GLY A 252 5.25 11.05 6.50
C GLY A 252 5.40 9.56 6.85
N LEU A 253 4.96 8.65 5.98
CA LEU A 253 5.27 7.22 6.09
C LEU A 253 6.45 6.84 5.19
N LYS A 254 7.26 5.87 5.63
CA LYS A 254 8.34 5.31 4.83
C LYS A 254 7.74 4.54 3.64
N ARG A 255 7.65 5.17 2.47
CA ARG A 255 7.05 4.58 1.26
C ARG A 255 7.58 3.19 0.94
N GLN A 256 8.87 2.94 1.13
CA GLN A 256 9.45 1.61 0.90
C GLN A 256 8.83 0.54 1.80
N LEU A 257 8.63 0.83 3.09
CA LEU A 257 8.02 -0.09 4.04
C LEU A 257 6.60 -0.46 3.60
N ILE A 258 5.81 0.55 3.23
CA ILE A 258 4.42 0.36 2.82
C ILE A 258 4.32 -0.37 1.47
N ARG A 259 5.21 -0.07 0.52
CA ARG A 259 5.25 -0.74 -0.78
C ARG A 259 5.53 -2.24 -0.66
N GLU A 260 6.30 -2.65 0.34
CA GLU A 260 6.57 -4.08 0.55
C GLU A 260 5.31 -4.88 0.95
N LEU A 261 4.24 -4.21 1.40
CA LEU A 261 2.95 -4.85 1.70
C LEU A 261 2.11 -5.19 0.46
N GLU A 262 2.52 -4.72 -0.72
CA GLU A 262 1.86 -5.02 -1.98
C GLU A 262 2.18 -6.47 -2.44
N PRO A 263 1.27 -7.13 -3.18
CA PRO A 263 0.02 -6.62 -3.75
C PRO A 263 -1.16 -6.60 -2.76
N PHE A 264 -2.06 -5.63 -2.95
CA PHE A 264 -3.36 -5.61 -2.29
C PHE A 264 -4.40 -6.40 -3.13
N PRO A 265 -5.36 -7.09 -2.49
CA PRO A 265 -6.41 -7.83 -3.18
C PRO A 265 -7.49 -6.87 -3.73
N MET A 266 -7.22 -6.22 -4.86
CA MET A 266 -8.10 -5.18 -5.44
C MET A 266 -9.48 -5.70 -5.85
N HIS A 267 -9.64 -7.00 -6.09
CA HIS A 267 -10.95 -7.61 -6.36
C HIS A 267 -11.92 -7.59 -5.17
N LEU A 268 -11.44 -7.24 -3.97
CA LEU A 268 -12.26 -7.07 -2.77
C LEU A 268 -12.63 -5.60 -2.49
N LEU A 269 -12.33 -4.69 -3.42
CA LEU A 269 -12.74 -3.30 -3.32
C LEU A 269 -14.27 -3.20 -3.38
N VAL A 270 -14.82 -2.35 -2.51
CA VAL A 270 -16.24 -1.99 -2.51
C VAL A 270 -16.37 -0.47 -2.67
N PRO A 271 -17.48 0.02 -3.23
CA PRO A 271 -17.78 1.46 -3.28
C PRO A 271 -17.62 2.13 -1.92
N PHE A 272 -17.14 3.38 -1.90
CA PHE A 272 -16.91 4.08 -0.64
C PHE A 272 -18.19 4.25 0.19
N ARG A 273 -18.10 3.92 1.48
CA ARG A 273 -19.13 4.16 2.51
C ARG A 273 -18.46 4.57 3.82
N HIS A 274 -18.93 5.66 4.45
CA HIS A 274 -18.41 6.13 5.75
C HIS A 274 -18.48 5.07 6.85
N ALA A 275 -19.48 4.18 6.80
CA ALA A 275 -19.65 3.07 7.74
C ALA A 275 -18.44 2.14 7.82
N LEU A 276 -17.69 1.98 6.73
CA LEU A 276 -16.48 1.13 6.70
C LEU A 276 -15.31 1.72 7.50
N LEU A 277 -15.35 3.04 7.77
CA LEU A 277 -14.34 3.74 8.56
C LEU A 277 -14.71 3.84 10.05
N ALA A 278 -15.92 3.43 10.45
CA ALA A 278 -16.39 3.54 11.83
C ALA A 278 -15.50 2.71 12.78
N GLY A 279 -14.86 3.38 13.75
CA GLY A 279 -13.89 2.75 14.67
C GLY A 279 -12.46 2.63 14.11
N PHE A 280 -12.19 3.17 12.92
CA PHE A 280 -10.85 3.20 12.32
C PHE A 280 -10.40 4.63 12.08
N THR A 281 -9.09 4.85 12.22
CA THR A 281 -8.50 6.11 11.77
C THR A 281 -8.49 6.13 10.25
N ALA A 282 -8.82 7.25 9.63
CA ALA A 282 -8.67 7.44 8.20
C ALA A 282 -7.94 8.74 7.90
N ARG A 283 -7.22 8.74 6.77
CA ARG A 283 -6.57 9.93 6.24
C ARG A 283 -7.04 10.19 4.82
N THR A 284 -7.11 11.47 4.45
CA THR A 284 -7.16 11.90 3.05
C THR A 284 -5.75 12.12 2.49
N TYR A 285 -5.64 12.31 1.18
CA TYR A 285 -4.35 12.44 0.51
C TYR A 285 -3.65 13.77 0.82
N ASP A 286 -2.32 13.74 0.79
CA ASP A 286 -1.43 14.94 0.79
C ASP A 286 -0.41 14.89 -0.37
N VAL A 287 -0.54 13.87 -1.23
CA VAL A 287 0.07 13.81 -2.55
C VAL A 287 -1.06 14.03 -3.53
N GLU A 288 -1.03 15.15 -4.25
CA GLU A 288 -2.05 15.50 -5.25
C GLU A 288 -2.08 14.47 -6.39
N LEU A 289 -3.20 14.40 -7.10
CA LEU A 289 -3.43 13.43 -8.18
C LEU A 289 -2.31 13.46 -9.25
N GLU A 290 -1.92 14.66 -9.69
CA GLU A 290 -0.85 14.85 -10.68
C GLU A 290 0.52 14.35 -10.17
N ASP A 291 0.89 14.71 -8.93
CA ASP A 291 2.12 14.22 -8.27
C ASP A 291 2.09 12.70 -8.09
N GLY A 292 0.91 12.15 -7.74
CA GLY A 292 0.68 10.71 -7.63
C GLY A 292 0.95 9.99 -8.94
N PHE A 293 0.49 10.55 -10.06
CA PHE A 293 0.75 9.97 -11.39
C PHE A 293 2.24 10.01 -11.76
N LEU A 294 2.98 11.07 -11.39
CA LEU A 294 4.43 11.12 -11.60
C LEU A 294 5.15 9.97 -10.86
N LEU A 295 4.72 9.66 -9.63
CA LEU A 295 5.23 8.49 -8.89
C LEU A 295 4.82 7.16 -9.54
N GLY A 296 3.59 7.09 -10.08
CA GLY A 296 3.11 5.96 -10.88
C GLY A 296 3.97 5.72 -12.12
N LYS A 297 4.31 6.80 -12.83
CA LYS A 297 5.17 6.78 -14.00
C LYS A 297 6.56 6.23 -13.70
N GLU A 298 7.17 6.57 -12.57
CA GLU A 298 8.45 5.97 -12.16
C GLU A 298 8.38 4.44 -12.05
N ARG A 299 7.27 3.90 -11.54
CA ARG A 299 7.05 2.44 -11.47
C ARG A 299 6.86 1.82 -12.85
N ILE A 300 6.03 2.45 -13.68
CA ILE A 300 5.79 2.04 -15.06
C ILE A 300 7.13 1.99 -15.83
N ASP A 301 7.97 3.02 -15.68
CA ASP A 301 9.25 3.14 -16.37
C ASP A 301 10.25 2.08 -15.93
N ALA A 302 10.30 1.76 -14.63
CA ALA A 302 11.13 0.67 -14.12
C ALA A 302 10.70 -0.71 -14.69
N ALA A 303 9.39 -0.92 -14.84
CA ALA A 303 8.84 -2.13 -15.44
C ALA A 303 9.15 -2.19 -16.96
N LEU A 304 8.98 -1.07 -17.67
CA LEU A 304 9.32 -0.95 -19.09
C LEU A 304 10.82 -1.18 -19.33
N TYR A 305 11.69 -0.65 -18.47
CA TYR A 305 13.13 -0.91 -18.52
C TYR A 305 13.46 -2.40 -18.41
N SER A 306 12.80 -3.09 -17.48
CA SER A 306 12.96 -4.54 -17.29
C SER A 306 12.49 -5.33 -18.51
N ASP A 307 11.38 -4.93 -19.12
CA ASP A 307 10.88 -5.54 -20.36
C ASP A 307 11.80 -5.28 -21.55
N VAL A 308 12.36 -4.06 -21.67
CA VAL A 308 13.36 -3.73 -22.69
C VAL A 308 14.60 -4.60 -22.53
N CYS A 309 15.12 -4.77 -21.31
CA CYS A 309 16.24 -5.67 -21.05
C CYS A 309 15.93 -7.11 -21.49
N ARG A 310 14.73 -7.62 -21.16
CA ARG A 310 14.29 -8.96 -21.57
C ARG A 310 14.19 -9.10 -23.09
N ARG A 311 13.66 -8.08 -23.77
CA ARG A 311 13.48 -8.05 -25.23
C ARG A 311 14.81 -7.93 -25.98
N ILE A 312 15.78 -7.16 -25.47
CA ILE A 312 17.15 -7.12 -26.00
C ILE A 312 17.80 -8.51 -25.87
N GLY A 313 17.60 -9.18 -24.74
CA GLY A 313 18.09 -10.53 -24.48
C GLY A 313 19.62 -10.61 -24.35
N GLY A 314 20.20 -11.80 -24.55
CA GLY A 314 21.63 -12.06 -24.33
C GLY A 314 22.00 -12.21 -22.86
N ASP A 315 23.31 -12.35 -22.59
CA ASP A 315 23.83 -12.54 -21.23
C ASP A 315 23.90 -11.24 -20.42
N THR A 316 24.00 -10.11 -21.12
CA THR A 316 24.04 -8.77 -20.53
C THR A 316 23.54 -7.74 -21.53
N GLN A 317 22.96 -6.65 -21.04
CA GLN A 317 22.32 -5.63 -21.86
C GLN A 317 22.95 -4.26 -21.62
N ARG A 318 22.99 -3.44 -22.67
CA ARG A 318 23.16 -1.99 -22.56
C ARG A 318 21.92 -1.35 -23.16
N VAL A 319 21.26 -0.51 -22.39
CA VAL A 319 20.10 0.24 -22.87
C VAL A 319 20.58 1.66 -23.18
N ASP A 320 20.50 2.05 -24.44
CA ASP A 320 20.95 3.37 -24.89
C ASP A 320 19.83 4.41 -24.73
N SER A 321 18.58 4.02 -25.05
CA SER A 321 17.42 4.89 -24.91
C SER A 321 16.11 4.09 -24.80
N ILE A 322 15.19 4.60 -23.98
CA ILE A 322 13.77 4.18 -23.94
C ILE A 322 12.94 5.46 -24.07
N GLN A 323 11.95 5.44 -24.95
CA GLN A 323 11.00 6.54 -25.16
C GLN A 323 9.59 5.98 -25.10
N SER A 324 8.79 6.47 -24.16
CA SER A 324 7.46 5.95 -23.87
C SER A 324 6.43 7.07 -23.88
N GLN A 325 5.31 6.81 -24.55
CA GLN A 325 4.08 7.61 -24.49
C GLN A 325 3.07 6.90 -23.60
N TYR A 326 2.26 7.67 -22.88
CA TYR A 326 1.26 7.21 -21.91
C TYR A 326 -0.08 7.75 -22.39
N ASP A 327 -0.96 6.83 -22.74
CA ASP A 327 -2.26 7.11 -23.32
C ASP A 327 -3.34 6.44 -22.46
N ALA A 328 -4.58 6.91 -22.60
CA ALA A 328 -5.76 6.38 -21.90
C ALA A 328 -5.51 6.23 -20.39
N ILE A 329 -5.09 7.33 -19.75
CA ILE A 329 -4.81 7.33 -18.31
C ILE A 329 -6.13 7.45 -17.57
N THR A 330 -6.42 6.45 -16.74
CA THR A 330 -7.51 6.51 -15.75
C THR A 330 -6.94 6.36 -14.36
N TYR A 331 -7.74 6.68 -13.36
CA TYR A 331 -7.35 6.52 -11.96
C TYR A 331 -8.51 6.09 -11.09
N LYS A 332 -8.19 5.57 -9.91
CA LYS A 332 -9.11 5.44 -8.78
C LYS A 332 -8.46 6.00 -7.53
N HIS A 333 -9.23 6.67 -6.68
CA HIS A 333 -8.84 7.06 -5.33
C HIS A 333 -9.38 6.05 -4.32
N LEU A 334 -8.48 5.34 -3.68
CA LEU A 334 -8.76 4.22 -2.79
C LEU A 334 -8.37 4.54 -1.35
N LEU A 335 -9.10 3.95 -0.42
CA LEU A 335 -8.66 3.81 0.97
C LEU A 335 -8.31 2.35 1.24
N LEU A 336 -7.03 2.10 1.52
CA LEU A 336 -6.52 0.75 1.80
C LEU A 336 -6.21 0.56 3.30
N PRO A 337 -6.52 -0.63 3.87
CA PRO A 337 -6.48 -0.85 5.31
C PRO A 337 -5.11 -1.40 5.74
N LEU A 338 -4.55 -0.80 6.78
CA LEU A 338 -3.27 -1.19 7.36
C LEU A 338 -3.34 -1.24 8.88
N TRP A 339 -2.64 -2.19 9.48
CA TRP A 339 -2.29 -2.12 10.90
C TRP A 339 -0.88 -1.54 11.03
N LEU A 340 -0.76 -0.38 11.67
CA LEU A 340 0.54 0.23 11.95
C LEU A 340 0.91 0.06 13.41
N MET A 341 2.18 -0.25 13.68
CA MET A 341 2.71 -0.31 15.04
C MET A 341 4.11 0.30 15.07
N THR A 342 4.37 1.08 16.12
CA THR A 342 5.71 1.54 16.46
C THR A 342 6.14 0.86 17.75
N TYR A 343 7.37 0.36 17.78
CA TYR A 343 7.95 -0.24 18.97
C TYR A 343 9.36 0.29 19.22
N LYS A 344 9.81 0.19 20.48
CA LYS A 344 11.13 0.67 20.91
C LYS A 344 12.02 -0.52 21.27
N TYR A 345 13.24 -0.56 20.74
CA TYR A 345 14.25 -1.53 21.12
C TYR A 345 15.61 -0.85 21.29
N LYS A 346 16.20 -0.96 22.49
CA LYS A 346 17.49 -0.32 22.87
C LYS A 346 17.58 1.15 22.44
N ASP A 347 16.58 1.92 22.86
CA ASP A 347 16.45 3.36 22.58
C ASP A 347 16.28 3.78 21.12
N LYS A 348 16.00 2.82 20.23
CA LYS A 348 15.65 3.10 18.84
C LYS A 348 14.20 2.74 18.57
N LEU A 349 13.52 3.60 17.83
CA LEU A 349 12.17 3.36 17.32
C LEU A 349 12.24 2.57 16.03
N TYR A 350 11.32 1.63 15.89
CA TYR A 350 11.14 0.79 14.73
C TYR A 350 9.66 0.79 14.37
N GLN A 351 9.38 0.85 13.08
CA GLN A 351 8.01 0.79 12.57
C GLN A 351 7.75 -0.56 11.90
N VAL A 352 6.57 -1.12 12.15
CA VAL A 352 6.03 -2.29 11.47
C VAL A 352 4.66 -1.91 10.90
N ALA A 353 4.36 -2.47 9.75
CA ALA A 353 3.06 -2.39 9.11
C ALA A 353 2.59 -3.79 8.72
N VAL A 354 1.29 -4.02 8.79
CA VAL A 354 0.63 -5.24 8.33
C VAL A 354 -0.44 -4.86 7.33
N ASN A 355 -0.44 -5.53 6.18
CA ASN A 355 -1.53 -5.42 5.21
C ASN A 355 -2.78 -6.00 5.87
N ALA A 356 -3.80 -5.18 6.12
CA ALA A 356 -4.96 -5.63 6.88
C ALA A 356 -6.00 -6.37 6.02
N ALA A 357 -5.68 -6.66 4.76
CA ALA A 357 -6.44 -7.56 3.90
C ALA A 357 -5.75 -8.93 3.75
N THR A 358 -4.43 -8.96 3.59
CA THR A 358 -3.68 -10.22 3.35
C THR A 358 -2.98 -10.78 4.59
N GLY A 359 -2.73 -9.93 5.59
CA GLY A 359 -1.96 -10.28 6.78
C GLY A 359 -0.44 -10.25 6.58
N GLU A 360 0.05 -9.85 5.40
CA GLU A 360 1.48 -9.70 5.10
C GLU A 360 2.13 -8.69 6.03
N VAL A 361 3.32 -9.00 6.55
CA VAL A 361 4.00 -8.21 7.58
C VAL A 361 5.34 -7.70 7.06
N HIS A 362 5.49 -6.38 7.02
CA HIS A 362 6.76 -5.73 6.75
C HIS A 362 7.12 -4.75 7.86
N GLY A 363 8.41 -4.63 8.15
CA GLY A 363 8.84 -3.86 9.29
C GLY A 363 10.32 -3.63 9.37
N GLU A 364 10.68 -2.53 10.02
CA GLU A 364 12.02 -2.30 10.49
C GLU A 364 12.33 -3.26 11.63
N ARG A 365 13.60 -3.69 11.69
CA ARG A 365 14.07 -4.65 12.69
C ARG A 365 15.46 -4.31 13.21
N PRO A 366 15.77 -4.63 14.46
CA PRO A 366 17.14 -4.56 14.96
C PRO A 366 18.00 -5.66 14.33
N TYR A 367 19.25 -5.34 14.02
CA TYR A 367 20.24 -6.29 13.50
C TYR A 367 21.24 -6.69 14.60
N SER A 368 21.59 -7.97 14.65
CA SER A 368 22.65 -8.49 15.51
C SER A 368 23.98 -8.51 14.76
N TRP A 369 24.85 -7.56 15.07
CA TRP A 369 26.20 -7.48 14.47
C TRP A 369 27.02 -8.75 14.75
N VAL A 370 26.81 -9.41 15.88
CA VAL A 370 27.47 -10.68 16.23
C VAL A 370 27.06 -11.79 15.27
N LYS A 371 25.76 -11.93 14.98
CA LYS A 371 25.27 -12.93 14.02
C LYS A 371 25.78 -12.64 12.61
N ILE A 372 25.76 -11.37 12.20
CA ILE A 372 26.27 -10.94 10.89
C ILE A 372 27.76 -11.25 10.78
N LEU A 373 28.56 -10.92 11.80
CA LEU A 373 29.99 -11.19 11.83
C LEU A 373 30.29 -12.69 11.68
N PHE A 374 29.62 -13.54 12.45
CA PHE A 374 29.80 -14.99 12.34
C PHE A 374 29.37 -15.52 10.97
N ALA A 375 28.26 -15.03 10.41
CA ALA A 375 27.82 -15.42 9.07
C ALA A 375 28.83 -14.98 7.98
N SER A 376 29.39 -13.76 8.09
CA SER A 376 30.42 -13.26 7.18
C SER A 376 31.72 -14.06 7.28
N LEU A 377 32.16 -14.41 8.49
CA LEU A 377 33.34 -15.24 8.71
C LEU A 377 33.13 -16.66 8.16
N ALA A 378 31.97 -17.28 8.42
CA ALA A 378 31.63 -18.59 7.89
C ALA A 378 31.62 -18.59 6.35
N ALA A 379 31.02 -17.56 5.73
CA ALA A 379 31.02 -17.39 4.28
C ALA A 379 32.45 -17.26 3.73
N ALA A 380 33.31 -16.48 4.39
CA ALA A 380 34.72 -16.33 3.98
C ALA A 380 35.48 -17.67 4.05
N VAL A 381 35.28 -18.47 5.11
CA VAL A 381 35.91 -19.80 5.25
C VAL A 381 35.44 -20.75 4.14
N VAL A 382 34.13 -20.76 3.82
CA VAL A 382 33.59 -21.59 2.73
C VAL A 382 34.18 -21.18 1.38
N VAL A 383 34.31 -19.88 1.10
CA VAL A 383 34.91 -19.38 -0.14
C VAL A 383 36.39 -19.78 -0.22
N ILE A 384 37.17 -19.58 0.86
CA ILE A 384 38.59 -19.93 0.89
C ILE A 384 38.78 -21.45 0.76
N GLY A 385 37.97 -22.25 1.47
CA GLY A 385 37.99 -23.71 1.39
C GLY A 385 37.60 -24.24 0.02
N GLY A 386 36.58 -23.65 -0.61
CA GLY A 386 36.17 -23.98 -1.98
C GLY A 386 37.24 -23.64 -3.01
N LEU A 387 37.91 -22.49 -2.86
CA LEU A 387 39.05 -22.12 -3.72
C LEU A 387 40.26 -23.05 -3.50
N ALA A 388 40.53 -23.47 -2.27
CA ALA A 388 41.61 -24.41 -1.97
C ALA A 388 41.34 -25.82 -2.52
N LEU A 389 40.09 -26.27 -2.53
CA LEU A 389 39.66 -27.54 -3.13
C LEU A 389 39.63 -27.48 -4.66
N SER A 390 39.28 -26.34 -5.25
CA SER A 390 39.28 -26.14 -6.72
C SER A 390 40.68 -25.97 -7.31
N ASN A 391 41.67 -25.63 -6.48
CA ASN A 391 43.09 -25.49 -6.88
C ASN A 391 43.92 -26.75 -6.59
N ARG A 392 43.33 -27.80 -6.02
CA ARG A 392 43.90 -29.15 -5.93
C ARG A 392 43.32 -30.01 -7.03
#